data_AF-A0A3S3R8F1-F1
#
_entry.id   AF-A0A3S3R8F1-F1
#
_cell.length_a   1.000
_cell.length_b   1.000
_cell.length_c   1.000
_cell.angle_alpha   90.00
_cell.angle_beta   90.00
_cell.angle_gamma   90.00
#
_symmetry.space_group_name_H-M   'P 1'
#
loop_
_entity.id
_entity.type
_entity.pdbx_description
1 polymer ?
#
loop_
_entity_poly.entity_id
_entity_poly.type
_entity_poly.pdbx_seq_one_letter_code
_entity_poly.pdbx_strand_id
1 'polypeptide(L)' 'AMEAQGLLTRRRDPQNRRVHQVALTEAGEAMFEKLRLAAVAFDKRLRAGLPDERLAEFAEVLAALRANVGG' A
#
# COMPACT_ATOMS: atom_id res chain seq x y z
N ALA A 1 -6.08 1.91 15.57
CA ALA A 1 -5.08 2.96 15.27
C ALA A 1 -5.60 3.97 14.25
N MET A 2 -5.86 3.58 12.99
CA MET A 2 -6.28 4.53 11.94
C MET A 2 -7.66 5.17 12.15
N GLU A 3 -8.65 4.41 12.62
CA GLU A 3 -9.99 4.95 12.96
C GLU A 3 -9.92 5.93 14.16
N ALA A 4 -9.13 5.59 15.19
CA ALA A 4 -8.89 6.48 16.34
C ALA A 4 -8.14 7.76 15.96
N GLN A 5 -7.39 7.74 14.85
CA GLN A 5 -6.72 8.92 14.27
C GLN A 5 -7.62 9.68 13.29
N GLY A 6 -8.88 9.26 13.12
CA GLY A 6 -9.85 9.92 12.23
C GLY A 6 -9.55 9.75 10.74
N LEU A 7 -8.65 8.84 10.36
CA LEU A 7 -8.27 8.61 8.96
C LEU A 7 -9.27 7.70 8.21
N LEU A 8 -10.05 6.93 8.96
CA LEU A 8 -11.04 6.01 8.42
C LEU A 8 -12.34 6.16 9.20
N THR A 9 -13.47 5.96 8.52
CA THR A 9 -14.73 5.63 9.19
C THR A 9 -15.04 4.16 9.00
N ARG A 10 -15.64 3.55 10.03
CA ARG A 10 -16.22 2.21 9.93
C ARG A 10 -17.71 2.27 10.22
N ARG A 11 -18.51 1.80 9.26
CA ARG A 11 -19.97 1.70 9.42
C ARG A 11 -20.45 0.28 9.09
N ARG A 12 -21.49 -0.18 9.77
CA ARG A 12 -22.18 -1.41 9.39
C ARG A 12 -22.99 -1.15 8.13
N ASP A 13 -22.98 -2.10 7.22
CA ASP A 13 -23.84 -2.03 6.04
C ASP A 13 -25.32 -2.10 6.49
N PRO A 14 -26.16 -1.14 6.05
CA PRO A 14 -27.56 -1.11 6.44
C PRO A 14 -28.38 -2.28 5.86
N GLN A 15 -27.96 -2.87 4.74
CA GLN A 15 -28.60 -4.00 4.09
C GLN A 15 -28.09 -5.35 4.60
N ASN A 16 -26.84 -5.41 5.08
CA ASN A 16 -26.28 -6.61 5.71
C ASN A 16 -25.36 -6.26 6.88
N ARG A 17 -25.91 -6.27 8.11
CA ARG A 17 -25.17 -5.88 9.33
C ARG A 17 -23.95 -6.75 9.66
N ARG A 18 -23.73 -7.87 8.95
CA ARG A 18 -22.50 -8.68 9.06
C ARG A 18 -21.33 -8.07 8.28
N VAL A 19 -21.60 -7.16 7.34
CA VAL A 19 -20.59 -6.46 6.55
C VAL A 19 -20.23 -5.13 7.23
N HIS A 20 -18.94 -4.90 7.37
CA HIS A 20 -18.39 -3.62 7.80
C HIS A 20 -17.79 -2.89 6.61
N GLN A 21 -18.33 -1.73 6.28
CA GLN A 21 -17.73 -0.84 5.29
C GLN A 21 -16.71 0.05 5.99
N VAL A 22 -15.50 0.07 5.44
CA VAL A 22 -14.42 0.96 5.87
C VAL A 22 -14.16 1.93 4.72
N ALA A 23 -14.21 3.23 4.98
CA ALA A 23 -13.95 4.28 4.00
C ALA A 23 -12.93 5.27 4.56
N LEU A 24 -12.08 5.82 3.70
CA LEU A 24 -11.22 6.95 4.05
C LEU A 24 -12.09 8.15 4.39
N THR A 25 -11.63 8.92 5.37
CA THR A 25 -12.11 10.29 5.57
C THR A 25 -11.33 11.23 4.67
N GLU A 26 -11.76 12.48 4.56
CA GLU A 26 -10.98 13.52 3.88
C GLU A 26 -9.57 13.67 4.49
N ALA A 27 -9.46 13.60 5.82
CA ALA A 27 -8.16 13.58 6.50
C ALA A 27 -7.34 12.33 6.16
N GLY A 28 -8.01 11.18 6.00
CA GLY A 28 -7.43 9.94 5.53
C GLY A 28 -6.88 10.04 4.10
N GLU A 29 -7.64 10.62 3.19
CA GLU A 29 -7.23 10.85 1.79
C GLU A 29 -6.04 11.80 1.72
N ALA A 30 -6.08 12.92 2.45
CA ALA A 30 -4.96 13.87 2.49
C ALA A 30 -3.68 13.22 3.06
N MET A 31 -3.80 12.43 4.12
CA MET A 31 -2.67 11.70 4.69
C MET A 31 -2.15 10.62 3.73
N PHE A 32 -3.05 9.92 3.04
CA PHE A 32 -2.66 8.95 2.01
C PHE A 32 -1.86 9.61 0.90
N GLU A 33 -2.29 10.75 0.36
CA GLU A 33 -1.57 11.42 -0.71
C GLU A 33 -0.19 11.91 -0.24
N LYS A 34 -0.08 12.42 0.99
CA LYS A 34 1.21 12.77 1.59
C LYS A 34 2.15 11.57 1.67
N LEU A 35 1.65 10.43 2.15
CA LEU A 35 2.43 9.20 2.23
C LEU A 35 2.80 8.67 0.84
N ARG A 36 1.90 8.77 -0.14
CA ARG A 36 2.14 8.36 -1.53
C ARG A 36 3.30 9.15 -2.13
N LEU A 37 3.31 10.47 -1.96
CA LEU A 37 4.40 11.32 -2.45
C LEU A 37 5.73 10.98 -1.76
N ALA A 38 5.72 10.78 -0.44
CA ALA A 38 6.92 10.38 0.30
C ALA A 38 7.45 9.01 -0.16
N ALA A 39 6.56 8.04 -0.40
CA ALA A 39 6.91 6.71 -0.89
C ALA A 39 7.51 6.76 -2.30
N VAL A 40 6.91 7.53 -3.22
CA VAL A 40 7.45 7.71 -4.58
C VAL A 40 8.83 8.39 -4.55
N ALA A 41 9.00 9.43 -3.73
CA ALA A 41 10.28 10.10 -3.59
C ALA A 41 11.35 9.19 -2.98
N PHE A 42 10.96 8.33 -2.03
CA PHE A 42 11.86 7.32 -1.47
C PHE A 42 12.23 6.25 -2.49
N ASP A 43 11.25 5.67 -3.20
CA ASP A 43 11.48 4.63 -4.21
C ASP A 43 12.41 5.12 -5.34
N LYS A 44 12.22 6.36 -5.81
CA LYS A 44 13.13 6.99 -6.79
C LYS A 44 14.57 7.09 -6.27
N ARG A 45 14.77 7.50 -5.01
CA ARG A 45 16.11 7.58 -4.42
C ARG A 45 16.73 6.20 -4.21
N LEU A 46 15.91 5.23 -3.80
CA LEU A 46 16.36 3.85 -3.58
C LEU A 46 16.87 3.21 -4.87
N ARG A 47 16.21 3.50 -6.00
CA ARG A 47 16.55 2.95 -7.32
C ARG A 47 17.58 3.78 -8.11
N ALA A 48 18.03 4.90 -7.57
CA ALA A 48 18.94 5.79 -8.28
C ALA A 48 20.24 5.08 -8.68
N GLY A 49 20.59 5.15 -9.97
CA GLY A 49 21.78 4.50 -10.53
C GLY A 49 21.60 3.03 -10.93
N LEU A 50 20.39 2.47 -10.78
CA LEU A 50 20.06 1.13 -11.24
C LEU A 50 19.25 1.19 -12.54
N PRO A 51 19.69 0.52 -13.62
CA PRO A 51 18.89 0.37 -14.84
C PRO A 51 17.60 -0.41 -14.57
N ASP A 52 16.53 -0.05 -15.28
CA ASP A 52 15.21 -0.66 -15.11
C ASP A 52 15.25 -2.18 -15.40
N GLU A 53 16.08 -2.61 -16.35
CA GLU A 53 16.23 -4.02 -16.70
C GLU A 53 16.81 -4.85 -15.54
N ARG A 54 17.74 -4.26 -14.77
CA ARG A 54 18.37 -4.92 -13.61
C ARG A 54 17.41 -5.02 -12.45
N LEU A 55 16.55 -4.01 -12.27
CA LEU A 55 15.48 -4.05 -11.28
C LEU A 55 14.43 -5.10 -11.64
N ALA A 56 14.09 -5.25 -12.93
CA ALA A 56 13.18 -6.28 -13.40
C ALA A 56 13.76 -7.68 -13.19
N GLU A 57 15.02 -7.92 -13.58
CA GLU A 57 15.73 -9.19 -13.35
C GLU A 57 15.74 -9.55 -11.85
N PHE A 58 16.04 -8.59 -10.98
CA PHE A 58 16.03 -8.81 -9.54
C PHE A 58 14.63 -9.17 -9.00
N ALA A 59 13.58 -8.51 -9.48
CA ALA A 59 12.20 -8.80 -9.09
C ALA A 59 11.79 -10.24 -9.46
N GLU A 60 12.16 -10.71 -10.66
CA GLU A 60 11.89 -12.07 -11.11
C GLU A 60 12.58 -13.13 -10.22
N VAL A 61 13.84 -12.90 -9.86
CA VAL A 61 14.57 -13.79 -8.95
C VAL A 61 13.89 -13.86 -7.58
N LEU A 62 13.51 -12.71 -7.01
CA LEU A 62 12.79 -12.68 -5.73
C LEU A 62 11.43 -13.40 -5.81
N ALA A 63 10.70 -13.26 -6.92
CA ALA A 63 9.44 -13.96 -7.14
C ALA A 63 9.63 -15.48 -7.19
N ALA A 64 10.67 -15.97 -7.89
CA ALA A 64 11.02 -17.38 -7.95
C ALA A 64 11.40 -17.93 -6.57
N LEU A 65 12.22 -17.21 -5.80
CA LEU A 65 12.58 -17.59 -4.43
C LEU A 65 11.36 -17.70 -3.53
N ARG A 66 10.42 -16.74 -3.61
CA ARG A 66 9.15 -16.79 -2.87
C ARG A 66 8.30 -17.99 -3.26
N ALA A 67 8.22 -18.31 -4.55
CA ALA A 67 7.46 -19.44 -5.04
C ALA A 67 8.02 -20.78 -4.51
N ASN A 68 9.35 -20.92 -4.45
CA ASN A 68 10.00 -22.14 -3.98
C ASN A 68 9.70 -22.49 -2.52
N VAL A 69 9.41 -21.50 -1.68
CA VAL A 69 9.12 -21.70 -0.24
C VAL A 69 7.63 -21.59 0.11
N GLY A 70 6.82 -21.06 -0.81
CA GLY A 70 5.37 -20.87 -0.64
C GLY A 70 4.51 -21.93 -1.32
N GLY A 71 5.14 -22.90 -2.00
CA GLY A 71 4.52 -24.11 -2.55
C GLY A 71 4.48 -25.25 -1.53
#